data_AF-A0A381VHH3-F1
#
_entry.id   AF-A0A381VHH3-F1
#
_cell.length_a   1.000
_cell.length_b   1.000
_cell.length_c   1.000
_cell.angle_alpha   90.00
_cell.angle_beta   90.00
_cell.angle_gamma   90.00
#
_symmetry.space_group_name_H-M   'P 1'
#
loop_
_entity.id
_entity.type
_entity.pdbx_description
1 polymer ?
#
loop_
_entity_poly.entity_id
_entity_poly.type
_entity_poly.pdbx_seq_one_letter_code
_entity_poly.pdbx_strand_id
1 'polypeptide(L)' 'MRDTMTKYDTKHGSPYDRGSADYYYGRGRNPHYYPNGTGNAPRVKVEDMTEAEVEAYHAGYEQETDQKQWF' A
#
# COMPACT_ATOMS: atom_id res chain seq x y z
N MET A 1 17.57 17.65 11.29
CA MET A 1 17.51 16.18 11.14
C MET A 1 17.07 15.93 9.70
N ARG A 2 17.88 15.26 8.89
CA ARG A 2 17.52 14.99 7.49
C ARG A 2 16.70 13.71 7.48
N ASP A 3 15.39 13.85 7.69
CA ASP A 3 14.45 12.81 7.27
C ASP A 3 14.60 12.70 5.76
N THR A 4 15.18 11.60 5.29
CA THR A 4 14.99 11.13 3.93
C THR A 4 13.51 10.82 3.77
N MET A 5 12.69 11.85 3.53
CA MET A 5 11.27 11.73 3.24
C MET A 5 11.14 10.86 1.99
N THR A 6 10.84 9.58 2.18
CA THR A 6 10.17 8.82 1.13
C THR A 6 8.90 9.60 0.78
N LYS A 7 8.65 9.81 -0.52
CA LYS A 7 7.49 10.58 -1.02
C LYS A 7 6.16 10.08 -0.41
N TYR A 8 6.13 8.82 0.00
CA TYR A 8 4.96 8.11 0.52
C TYR A 8 5.26 7.50 1.91
N ASP A 9 4.22 7.42 2.75
CA ASP A 9 4.30 6.78 4.07
C ASP A 9 4.43 5.26 3.90
N THR A 10 5.54 4.67 4.38
CA THR A 10 5.83 3.24 4.29
C THR A 10 5.45 2.47 5.56
N LYS A 11 4.71 3.08 6.50
CA LYS A 11 4.25 2.38 7.71
C LYS A 11 3.29 1.26 7.38
N HIS A 12 3.28 0.24 8.25
CA HIS A 12 2.33 -0.86 8.13
C HIS A 12 0.88 -0.34 8.11
N GLY A 13 0.10 -0.83 7.16
CA GLY A 13 -1.27 -0.41 6.96
C GLY A 13 -1.43 0.86 6.12
N SER A 14 -0.35 1.51 5.68
CA SER A 14 -0.44 2.64 4.76
C SER A 14 -0.90 2.21 3.36
N PRO A 15 -1.33 3.16 2.49
CA PRO A 15 -1.63 2.85 1.11
C PRO A 15 -0.43 2.26 0.35
N TYR A 16 0.78 2.79 0.57
CA TYR A 16 2.00 2.27 -0.06
C TYR A 16 2.28 0.83 0.37
N ASP A 17 2.23 0.55 1.69
CA ASP A 17 2.37 -0.79 2.25
C ASP A 17 1.34 -1.75 1.62
N ARG A 18 0.10 -1.28 1.46
CA ARG A 18 -0.94 -2.10 0.83
C ARG A 18 -0.71 -2.36 -0.65
N GLY A 19 -0.20 -1.37 -1.39
CA GLY A 19 0.17 -1.51 -2.80
C GLY A 19 1.27 -2.56 -2.99
N SER A 20 2.37 -2.43 -2.23
CA SER A 20 3.47 -3.40 -2.25
C SER A 20 2.99 -4.79 -1.83
N ALA A 21 2.20 -4.90 -0.76
CA ALA A 21 1.64 -6.18 -0.33
C ALA A 21 0.75 -6.83 -1.40
N ASP A 22 -0.10 -6.06 -2.09
CA ASP A 22 -0.93 -6.60 -3.17
C ASP A 22 -0.07 -7.13 -4.33
N TYR A 23 1.01 -6.44 -4.73
CA TYR A 23 1.95 -6.98 -5.71
C TYR A 23 2.67 -8.24 -5.19
N TYR A 24 3.22 -8.17 -3.97
CA TYR A 24 3.96 -9.27 -3.35
C TYR A 24 3.15 -10.57 -3.29
N TYR A 25 1.85 -10.47 -2.99
CA TYR A 25 0.96 -11.64 -2.98
C TYR A 25 0.30 -11.95 -4.34
N GLY A 26 0.69 -11.28 -5.43
CA GLY A 26 0.16 -11.51 -6.78
C GLY A 26 -1.30 -11.10 -6.95
N ARG A 27 -1.78 -10.15 -6.15
CA ARG A 27 -3.15 -9.61 -6.23
C ARG A 27 -3.23 -8.52 -7.30
N GLY A 28 -4.38 -8.41 -7.95
CA GLY A 28 -4.64 -7.31 -8.88
C GLY A 28 -4.66 -5.95 -8.19
N ARG A 29 -4.40 -4.88 -8.95
CA ARG A 29 -4.50 -3.50 -8.46
C ARG A 29 -5.93 -3.21 -8.02
N ASN A 30 -6.08 -2.91 -6.74
CA ASN A 30 -7.33 -2.52 -6.11
C ASN A 30 -6.97 -1.50 -5.03
N PRO A 31 -6.99 -0.19 -5.29
CA PRO A 31 -6.63 0.80 -4.28
C PRO A 31 -7.55 0.70 -3.06
N HIS A 32 -6.97 0.37 -1.92
CA HIS A 32 -7.59 0.40 -0.60
C HIS A 32 -6.47 0.31 0.43
N TYR A 33 -6.76 0.57 1.70
CA TYR A 33 -5.83 0.29 2.78
C TYR A 33 -6.54 0.04 4.11
N TYR A 34 -5.76 -0.40 5.09
CA TYR A 34 -6.22 -0.70 6.44
C TYR A 34 -5.31 0.02 7.44
N PRO A 35 -5.70 1.21 7.96
CA PRO A 35 -4.86 2.00 8.86
C PRO A 35 -4.43 1.24 10.12
N ASN A 36 -5.24 0.27 10.54
CA ASN A 36 -5.01 -0.58 11.72
C ASN A 36 -4.41 -1.95 11.38
N GLY A 37 -3.84 -2.11 10.18
CA GLY A 37 -3.28 -3.36 9.68
C GLY A 37 -4.28 -4.22 8.91
N THR A 38 -3.74 -5.07 8.02
CA THR A 38 -4.55 -5.84 7.06
C THR A 38 -5.64 -6.68 7.75
N GLY A 39 -6.89 -6.44 7.36
CA GLY A 39 -8.06 -7.16 7.88
C GLY A 39 -8.76 -6.48 9.06
N ASN A 40 -8.17 -5.43 9.65
CA ASN A 40 -8.76 -4.69 10.76
C ASN A 40 -9.52 -3.45 10.26
N ALA A 41 -10.72 -3.21 10.78
CA ALA A 41 -11.48 -2.00 10.45
C ALA A 41 -10.72 -0.70 10.88
N PRO A 42 -10.90 0.42 10.16
CA PRO A 42 -11.69 0.56 8.92
C PRO A 42 -10.93 0.05 7.70
N ARG A 43 -11.66 -0.49 6.71
CA ARG A 43 -11.14 -0.66 5.36
C ARG A 43 -11.45 0.63 4.60
N VAL A 44 -10.45 1.43 4.31
CA VAL A 44 -10.62 2.64 3.50
C VAL A 44 -10.60 2.21 2.03
N LYS A 45 -11.73 2.40 1.34
CA LYS A 45 -11.86 2.04 -0.08
C LYS A 45 -11.39 3.21 -0.95
N VAL A 46 -11.14 2.94 -2.24
CA VAL A 46 -10.69 3.96 -3.20
C VAL A 46 -11.59 5.21 -3.23
N GLU A 47 -12.90 5.06 -3.02
CA GLU A 47 -13.84 6.19 -3.03
C GLU A 47 -13.67 7.13 -1.83
N ASP A 48 -13.09 6.61 -0.74
CA ASP A 48 -12.83 7.34 0.50
C ASP A 48 -11.35 7.76 0.62
N MET A 49 -10.52 7.45 -0.38
CA MET A 49 -9.10 7.82 -0.44
C MET A 49 -8.94 9.19 -1.12
N THR A 50 -7.98 9.96 -0.63
CA THR A 50 -7.45 11.13 -1.33
C THR A 50 -6.60 10.71 -2.53
N GLU A 51 -6.43 11.62 -3.50
CA GLU A 51 -5.58 11.38 -4.67
C GLU A 51 -4.14 10.98 -4.27
N ALA A 52 -3.59 11.61 -3.23
CA ALA A 52 -2.25 11.29 -2.72
C ALA A 52 -2.15 9.87 -2.14
N GLU A 53 -3.21 9.37 -1.48
CA GLU A 53 -3.26 8.00 -0.97
C GLU A 53 -3.38 6.99 -2.12
N VAL A 54 -4.15 7.31 -3.16
CA VAL A 54 -4.25 6.47 -4.36
C VAL A 54 -2.91 6.41 -5.09
N GLU A 55 -2.23 7.55 -5.25
CA GLU A 55 -0.87 7.60 -5.79
C GLU A 55 0.10 6.76 -4.94
N ALA A 56 0.03 6.86 -3.61
CA ALA A 56 0.88 6.09 -2.71
C ALA A 56 0.67 4.59 -2.88
N TYR A 57 -0.59 4.13 -3.02
CA TYR A 57 -0.91 2.74 -3.33
C TYR A 57 -0.28 2.29 -4.65
N HIS A 58 -0.44 3.07 -5.71
CA HIS A 58 0.13 2.73 -7.02
C HIS A 58 1.66 2.69 -6.97
N ALA A 59 2.28 3.64 -6.28
CA ALA A 59 3.73 3.66 -6.08
C ALA A 59 4.24 2.41 -5.37
N GLY A 60 3.55 1.96 -4.31
CA GLY A 60 3.90 0.72 -3.62
C GLY A 60 3.77 -0.51 -4.52
N TYR A 61 2.70 -0.60 -5.30
CA TYR A 61 2.47 -1.70 -6.24
C TYR A 61 3.52 -1.75 -7.37
N GLU A 62 3.99 -0.59 -7.83
CA GLU A 62 4.95 -0.48 -8.93
C GLU A 62 6.41 -0.65 -8.50
N GLN A 63 6.73 -0.28 -7.27
CA GLN A 63 8.09 -0.37 -6.73
C GLN A 63 8.39 -1.72 -6.10
N GLU A 64 7.37 -2.50 -5.74
CA GLU A 64 7.59 -3.87 -5.28
C GLU A 64 8.13 -4.73 -6.42
N THR A 65 9.18 -5.48 -6.13
CA THR A 65 9.89 -6.31 -7.12
C THR A 65 9.91 -7.78 -6.73
N ASP A 66 9.61 -8.10 -5.47
CA ASP A 66 9.50 -9.47 -4.99
C ASP A 66 8.05 -9.97 -5.07
N GLN A 67 7.91 -11.27 -5.27
CA GLN A 67 6.62 -11.95 -5.16
C GLN A 67 6.77 -13.19 -4.30
N LYS A 68 5.84 -13.37 -3.38
CA LYS A 68 5.78 -14.54 -2.52
C LYS A 68 5.72 -15.80 -3.36
N GLN A 69 6.75 -16.61 -3.20
CA GLN A 69 6.80 -17.95 -3.73
C GLN A 69 6.10 -18.92 -2.77
N TRP A 70 5.31 -19.84 -3.31
CA TRP A 70 4.48 -20.76 -2.52
C TRP A 70 5.01 -22.21 -2.47
N PHE A 71 6.20 -22.44 -3.03
CA PHE A 71 6.80 -23.77 -3.18
C PHE A 71 7.55 -24.27 -1.94
#